data_AF-A0A355YLG9-F1
#
_entry.id   AF-A0A355YLG9-F1
#
_cell.length_a   1.000
_cell.length_b   1.000
_cell.length_c   1.000
_cell.angle_alpha   90.00
_cell.angle_beta   90.00
_cell.angle_gamma   90.00
#
_symmetry.space_group_name_H-M   'P 1'
#
loop_
_entity.id
_entity.type
_entity.pdbx_description
1 polymer ?
#
loop_
_entity_poly.entity_id
_entity_poly.type
_entity_poly.pdbx_seq_one_letter_code
_entity_poly.pdbx_strand_id
1 'polypeptide(L)'
;MKGKKLVSMLTAGTLMATMAMPVMAADGGTVDVDVTTKTGILRVEVPTTLAVAVDQFETSDTGSQVYSEEFKIANKSEVNVKVNVTSTATLGSNVTLAAKRADVAAATGANGTAWLAVAASLDGTDYEASSDLSKLNEASTNVTTFAKVGTATTAAQTFYLKKGTANSAAYKLLVPSADGKNNDVSYAQFYKLTALTTQPTDDATLQTAVNASDVYVVLTANAGNDGETVTKIEKGTTVANSTFAGTNTYYTAANAATPVADLKAADIYAYGELTKESAGADAAFRYIGALSSNKEVWDSADVSKISIAYTIQGLPQSTYDAALADADPINYGLYKEKLTAVYSVVSGAYWITPDGKTGFSAAPTSLTIDNVTKTAGTDYTFEKSGWIKLKEAPAAGKEIVLVVNGTTYKVTTPTS
;
A
#
# COMPACT_ATOMS: atom_id res chain seq x y z
N MET A 1 19.85 38.43 -34.70
CA MET A 1 20.22 38.55 -33.27
C MET A 1 18.94 38.83 -32.49
N LYS A 2 18.59 37.94 -31.55
CA LYS A 2 18.46 38.24 -30.10
C LYS A 2 17.50 39.41 -29.83
N GLY A 3 16.38 39.28 -29.13
CA GLY A 3 15.88 38.22 -28.28
C GLY A 3 14.99 38.82 -27.19
N LYS A 4 14.36 37.92 -26.43
CA LYS A 4 13.82 38.09 -25.07
C LYS A 4 12.54 38.93 -24.96
N LYS A 5 11.37 38.28 -24.84
CA LYS A 5 10.79 37.74 -23.59
C LYS A 5 10.64 38.81 -22.52
N LEU A 6 9.40 39.29 -22.38
CA LEU A 6 8.86 39.88 -21.16
C LEU A 6 8.98 38.85 -20.03
N VAL A 7 9.64 39.27 -18.96
CA VAL A 7 9.73 38.58 -17.67
C VAL A 7 9.01 39.45 -16.65
N SER A 8 8.41 38.77 -15.68
CA SER A 8 8.05 39.24 -14.34
C SER A 8 6.70 39.95 -14.20
N MET A 9 5.77 39.22 -13.58
CA MET A 9 5.37 39.57 -12.21
C MET A 9 4.70 38.40 -11.49
N LEU A 10 5.03 38.28 -10.19
CA LEU A 10 4.29 37.65 -9.08
C LEU A 10 4.35 36.10 -9.01
N THR A 11 4.68 35.45 -7.90
CA THR A 11 4.65 35.81 -6.47
C THR A 11 5.65 34.95 -5.68
N ALA A 12 6.19 35.55 -4.61
CA ALA A 12 7.01 34.90 -3.59
C ALA A 12 6.19 33.97 -2.68
N GLY A 13 6.86 33.01 -2.02
CA GLY A 13 6.30 32.33 -0.86
C GLY A 13 7.02 31.04 -0.44
N THR A 14 8.17 31.21 0.22
CA THR A 14 8.68 30.34 1.30
C THR A 14 8.45 28.82 1.22
N LEU A 15 9.52 28.13 0.84
CA LEU A 15 9.79 26.72 1.17
C LEU A 15 9.72 26.55 2.70
N MET A 16 8.65 25.94 3.22
CA MET A 16 8.63 25.36 4.56
C MET A 16 8.41 23.86 4.38
N ALA A 17 9.47 23.11 4.67
CA ALA A 17 9.47 21.66 4.67
C ALA A 17 8.44 21.13 5.69
N THR A 18 7.40 20.45 5.21
CA THR A 18 6.46 19.68 6.03
C THR A 18 6.85 18.21 5.92
N MET A 19 7.51 17.69 6.94
CA MET A 19 7.98 16.31 6.99
C MET A 19 6.97 15.38 7.69
N ALA A 20 6.70 14.25 7.02
CA ALA A 20 6.37 12.88 7.46
C ALA A 20 5.65 12.60 8.79
N MET A 21 4.72 11.62 8.76
CA MET A 21 4.24 10.90 9.95
C MET A 21 4.48 9.38 9.81
N PRO A 22 5.35 8.78 10.66
CA PRO A 22 5.55 7.34 10.77
C PRO A 22 4.70 6.71 11.90
N VAL A 23 4.43 5.40 11.80
CA VAL A 23 3.81 4.55 12.83
C VAL A 23 4.84 3.54 13.36
N MET A 24 4.90 3.37 14.68
CA MET A 24 5.57 2.29 15.44
C MET A 24 4.58 1.84 16.53
N ALA A 25 4.39 0.58 16.91
CA ALA A 25 5.02 -0.68 16.54
C ALA A 25 4.11 -1.87 16.95
N ALA A 26 4.06 -2.91 16.11
CA ALA A 26 4.10 -4.31 16.51
C ALA A 26 4.76 -5.04 15.34
N ASP A 27 6.03 -5.44 15.50
CA ASP A 27 6.90 -6.10 14.50
C ASP A 27 6.50 -5.94 13.01
N GLY A 28 6.67 -4.73 12.47
CA GLY A 28 6.60 -4.43 11.02
C GLY A 28 5.94 -3.10 10.60
N GLY A 29 6.55 -1.92 10.84
CA GLY A 29 6.14 -0.59 10.30
C GLY A 29 7.11 -0.06 9.21
N THR A 30 6.76 0.84 8.26
CA THR A 30 6.38 2.29 8.38
C THR A 30 5.66 2.92 7.14
N VAL A 31 5.25 4.22 7.22
CA VAL A 31 4.26 5.02 6.41
C VAL A 31 4.88 6.22 5.66
N ASP A 32 4.31 6.71 4.53
CA ASP A 32 4.48 8.10 4.00
C ASP A 32 3.27 8.63 3.19
N VAL A 33 2.97 9.94 3.29
CA VAL A 33 1.69 10.62 2.93
C VAL A 33 1.90 11.99 2.24
N ASP A 34 0.99 12.39 1.34
CA ASP A 34 0.66 13.81 1.09
C ASP A 34 -0.88 14.00 0.99
N VAL A 35 -1.47 14.88 1.81
CA VAL A 35 -2.92 15.19 1.85
C VAL A 35 -3.18 16.69 1.76
N THR A 36 -4.18 17.09 0.97
CA THR A 36 -4.84 18.41 1.01
C THR A 36 -6.35 18.20 0.81
N THR A 37 -7.32 19.05 1.18
CA THR A 37 -7.52 20.04 2.26
C THR A 37 -8.69 19.59 3.18
N LYS A 38 -9.00 18.29 3.21
CA LYS A 38 -10.09 17.70 4.02
C LYS A 38 -9.63 16.38 4.63
N THR A 39 -8.89 16.44 5.73
CA THR A 39 -8.30 15.28 6.42
C THR A 39 -9.39 14.33 6.93
N GLY A 40 -9.76 13.35 6.10
CA GLY A 40 -10.53 12.18 6.51
C GLY A 40 -9.66 11.18 7.28
N ILE A 41 -10.27 10.38 8.15
CA ILE A 41 -9.55 9.41 8.99
C ILE A 41 -9.08 8.20 8.17
N LEU A 42 -7.81 7.80 8.32
CA LEU A 42 -7.24 6.57 7.72
C LEU A 42 -7.23 5.42 8.72
N ARG A 43 -7.87 4.30 8.36
CA ARG A 43 -7.92 3.05 9.10
C ARG A 43 -7.95 1.84 8.18
N VAL A 44 -6.95 0.99 8.30
CA VAL A 44 -6.93 -0.31 7.64
C VAL A 44 -6.59 -1.36 8.69
N GLU A 45 -7.39 -2.42 8.73
CA GLU A 45 -7.09 -3.59 9.54
C GLU A 45 -6.24 -4.54 8.71
N VAL A 46 -5.03 -4.85 9.19
CA VAL A 46 -4.09 -5.80 8.57
C VAL A 46 -3.54 -6.72 9.66
N PRO A 47 -3.52 -8.05 9.46
CA PRO A 47 -2.88 -8.98 10.38
C PRO A 47 -1.35 -8.77 10.45
N THR A 48 -0.76 -8.94 11.63
CA THR A 48 0.64 -8.54 11.90
C THR A 48 1.65 -9.70 11.97
N THR A 49 1.22 -10.91 12.35
CA THR A 49 2.14 -12.06 12.49
C THR A 49 1.45 -13.39 12.22
N LEU A 50 2.15 -14.32 11.57
CA LEU A 50 1.79 -15.74 11.50
C LEU A 50 2.91 -16.60 12.12
N ALA A 51 2.56 -17.39 13.13
CA ALA A 51 3.37 -18.52 13.55
C ALA A 51 3.01 -19.72 12.67
N VAL A 52 3.98 -20.26 11.93
CA VAL A 52 3.76 -21.43 11.06
C VAL A 52 3.69 -22.67 11.93
N ALA A 53 2.49 -23.17 12.18
CA ALA A 53 2.29 -24.51 12.72
C ALA A 53 2.35 -25.51 11.55
N VAL A 54 3.30 -26.44 11.62
CA VAL A 54 3.67 -27.45 10.60
C VAL A 54 2.57 -28.55 10.44
N ASP A 55 1.35 -28.30 10.91
CA ASP A 55 0.26 -29.29 11.03
C ASP A 55 -0.87 -29.10 9.97
N GLN A 56 -0.65 -28.27 8.93
CA GLN A 56 -1.60 -28.00 7.84
C GLN A 56 -1.12 -28.50 6.47
N PHE A 57 -0.40 -29.63 6.42
CA PHE A 57 0.01 -30.23 5.14
C PHE A 57 -1.10 -31.12 4.59
N GLU A 58 -1.87 -30.65 3.61
CA GLU A 58 -2.68 -31.56 2.78
C GLU A 58 -1.93 -31.94 1.51
N THR A 59 -1.71 -33.24 1.33
CA THR A 59 -0.95 -33.82 0.22
C THR A 59 -1.91 -34.39 -0.82
N SER A 60 -2.26 -33.61 -1.84
CA SER A 60 -2.95 -34.12 -3.02
C SER A 60 -2.14 -34.04 -4.33
N ASP A 61 -1.00 -33.31 -4.34
CA ASP A 61 -0.11 -33.18 -5.51
C ASP A 61 1.36 -33.51 -5.16
N THR A 62 2.23 -33.62 -6.17
CA THR A 62 3.67 -33.88 -5.98
C THR A 62 4.34 -32.78 -5.14
N GLY A 63 4.85 -33.17 -3.96
CA GLY A 63 5.39 -32.26 -2.94
C GLY A 63 4.31 -31.84 -1.93
N SER A 64 4.67 -31.73 -0.66
CA SER A 64 3.72 -31.33 0.39
C SER A 64 3.28 -29.89 0.15
N GLN A 65 1.97 -29.62 0.07
CA GLN A 65 1.47 -28.25 -0.05
C GLN A 65 1.44 -27.56 1.30
N VAL A 66 1.77 -26.27 1.28
CA VAL A 66 1.67 -25.39 2.43
C VAL A 66 0.64 -24.34 2.10
N TYR A 67 -0.32 -24.12 2.97
CA TYR A 67 -1.17 -22.93 2.90
C TYR A 67 -1.44 -22.40 4.30
N SER A 68 -1.80 -21.12 4.37
CA SER A 68 -2.26 -20.48 5.59
C SER A 68 -3.78 -20.28 5.60
N GLU A 69 -4.31 -19.97 6.78
CA GLU A 69 -5.58 -19.26 6.88
C GLU A 69 -5.53 -17.90 6.18
N GLU A 70 -6.71 -17.33 5.95
CA GLU A 70 -6.89 -16.06 5.27
C GLU A 70 -6.46 -14.86 6.10
N PHE A 71 -5.69 -13.97 5.48
CA PHE A 71 -5.42 -12.65 6.01
C PHE A 71 -6.33 -11.64 5.34
N LYS A 72 -7.39 -11.26 6.03
CA LYS A 72 -8.35 -10.24 5.56
C LYS A 72 -7.79 -8.84 5.77
N ILE A 73 -8.01 -7.99 4.78
CA ILE A 73 -7.68 -6.57 4.79
C ILE A 73 -8.98 -5.80 4.56
N ALA A 74 -9.33 -4.91 5.47
CA ALA A 74 -10.54 -4.10 5.38
C ALA A 74 -10.21 -2.61 5.41
N ASN A 75 -10.72 -1.85 4.44
CA ASN A 75 -10.65 -0.39 4.51
C ASN A 75 -11.79 0.17 5.36
N LYS A 76 -11.42 0.65 6.54
CA LYS A 76 -12.30 1.37 7.47
C LYS A 76 -12.07 2.88 7.41
N SER A 77 -11.39 3.39 6.40
CA SER A 77 -11.11 4.82 6.25
C SER A 77 -12.29 5.57 5.66
N GLU A 78 -12.32 6.88 5.87
CA GLU A 78 -13.23 7.81 5.16
C GLU A 78 -12.74 8.16 3.74
N VAL A 79 -11.55 7.66 3.40
CA VAL A 79 -10.86 7.87 2.12
C VAL A 79 -10.50 6.53 1.48
N ASN A 80 -10.34 6.51 0.16
CA ASN A 80 -9.77 5.33 -0.51
C ASN A 80 -8.33 5.15 -0.01
N VAL A 81 -7.82 3.93 -0.02
CA VAL A 81 -6.45 3.66 0.46
C VAL A 81 -5.70 2.75 -0.47
N LYS A 82 -4.37 2.92 -0.49
CA LYS A 82 -3.38 1.98 -1.01
C LYS A 82 -2.69 1.32 0.19
N VAL A 83 -2.55 0.01 0.16
CA VAL A 83 -1.89 -0.80 1.19
C VAL A 83 -0.80 -1.59 0.51
N ASN A 84 0.48 -1.29 0.79
CA ASN A 84 1.58 -2.17 0.36
C ASN A 84 1.85 -3.15 1.50
N VAL A 85 1.95 -4.44 1.20
CA VAL A 85 2.23 -5.51 2.15
C VAL A 85 3.54 -6.16 1.74
N THR A 86 4.50 -6.21 2.65
CA THR A 86 5.78 -6.89 2.48
C THR A 86 5.87 -8.03 3.49
N SER A 87 5.81 -9.25 3.00
CA SER A 87 6.00 -10.46 3.81
C SER A 87 7.48 -10.86 3.80
N THR A 88 8.04 -11.17 4.96
CA THR A 88 9.43 -11.62 5.13
C THR A 88 9.47 -12.99 5.79
N ALA A 89 10.01 -13.98 5.08
CA ALA A 89 10.15 -15.35 5.59
C ALA A 89 11.52 -15.54 6.26
N THR A 90 11.53 -16.21 7.42
CA THR A 90 12.76 -16.64 8.09
C THR A 90 12.99 -18.13 7.83
N LEU A 91 13.97 -18.43 6.99
CA LEU A 91 14.30 -19.79 6.55
C LEU A 91 15.49 -20.36 7.32
N GLY A 92 15.43 -21.66 7.61
CA GLY A 92 16.57 -22.42 8.12
C GLY A 92 17.71 -22.50 7.12
N SER A 93 18.94 -22.69 7.61
CA SER A 93 20.15 -22.68 6.78
C SER A 93 20.19 -23.77 5.69
N ASN A 94 19.39 -24.82 5.84
CA ASN A 94 19.36 -25.95 4.92
C ASN A 94 18.27 -25.80 3.83
N VAL A 95 17.36 -24.84 3.96
CA VAL A 95 16.25 -24.66 3.01
C VAL A 95 16.67 -23.80 1.82
N THR A 96 16.45 -24.32 0.61
CA THR A 96 16.63 -23.56 -0.64
C THR A 96 15.28 -23.20 -1.24
N LEU A 97 15.09 -21.93 -1.62
CA LEU A 97 13.90 -21.52 -2.36
C LEU A 97 14.06 -21.74 -3.87
N ALA A 98 13.11 -22.47 -4.45
CA ALA A 98 12.92 -22.58 -5.88
C ALA A 98 12.23 -21.33 -6.44
N ALA A 99 12.59 -20.94 -7.67
CA ALA A 99 11.93 -19.84 -8.37
C ALA A 99 10.53 -20.24 -8.86
N LYS A 100 10.36 -21.53 -9.22
CA LYS A 100 9.10 -22.09 -9.73
C LYS A 100 8.64 -23.23 -8.85
N ARG A 101 7.32 -23.40 -8.77
CA ARG A 101 6.74 -24.50 -8.00
C ARG A 101 7.17 -25.88 -8.54
N ALA A 102 7.21 -26.04 -9.85
CA ALA A 102 7.57 -27.31 -10.50
C ALA A 102 9.02 -27.76 -10.18
N ASP A 103 9.93 -26.82 -9.91
CA ASP A 103 11.33 -27.13 -9.61
C ASP A 103 11.49 -27.80 -8.23
N VAL A 104 10.48 -27.70 -7.36
CA VAL A 104 10.46 -28.37 -6.05
C VAL A 104 10.37 -29.89 -6.19
N ALA A 105 9.53 -30.36 -7.12
CA ALA A 105 9.38 -31.79 -7.41
C ALA A 105 10.59 -32.36 -8.17
N ALA A 106 11.24 -31.54 -8.99
CA ALA A 106 12.43 -31.92 -9.76
C ALA A 106 13.76 -31.79 -8.98
N ALA A 107 13.72 -31.23 -7.77
CA ALA A 107 14.92 -31.08 -6.94
C ALA A 107 15.55 -32.44 -6.67
N THR A 108 16.89 -32.51 -6.62
CA THR A 108 17.63 -33.74 -6.33
C THR A 108 18.58 -33.44 -5.17
N GLY A 109 18.17 -33.75 -3.93
CA GLY A 109 19.00 -33.53 -2.75
C GLY A 109 18.24 -33.56 -1.42
N ALA A 110 18.90 -34.03 -0.37
CA ALA A 110 18.32 -34.21 0.96
C ALA A 110 18.15 -32.90 1.77
N ASN A 111 18.78 -31.81 1.32
CA ASN A 111 18.84 -30.55 2.10
C ASN A 111 17.49 -29.80 2.13
N GLY A 112 16.56 -30.10 1.23
CA GLY A 112 15.22 -29.51 1.21
C GLY A 112 15.10 -28.30 0.29
N THR A 113 14.27 -28.44 -0.74
CA THR A 113 13.85 -27.36 -1.62
C THR A 113 12.40 -26.99 -1.30
N ALA A 114 12.11 -25.70 -1.21
CA ALA A 114 10.76 -25.18 -1.02
C ALA A 114 10.43 -24.13 -2.08
N TRP A 115 9.17 -23.99 -2.42
CA TRP A 115 8.63 -22.82 -3.11
C TRP A 115 7.64 -22.17 -2.16
N LEU A 116 7.78 -20.86 -1.92
CA LEU A 116 6.88 -20.10 -1.07
C LEU A 116 6.38 -18.91 -1.88
N ALA A 117 5.11 -18.59 -1.74
CA ALA A 117 4.50 -17.42 -2.37
C ALA A 117 3.36 -16.87 -1.53
N VAL A 118 2.89 -15.68 -1.92
CA VAL A 118 1.68 -15.06 -1.38
C VAL A 118 0.68 -14.91 -2.51
N ALA A 119 -0.55 -15.34 -2.28
CA ALA A 119 -1.65 -15.22 -3.22
C ALA A 119 -2.65 -14.19 -2.71
N ALA A 120 -3.03 -13.22 -3.54
CA ALA A 120 -4.16 -12.32 -3.29
C ALA A 120 -5.47 -12.95 -3.75
N SER A 121 -6.57 -12.70 -3.06
CA SER A 121 -7.89 -13.16 -3.50
C SER A 121 -8.40 -12.34 -4.70
N LEU A 122 -8.97 -13.01 -5.69
CA LEU A 122 -9.54 -12.43 -6.90
C LEU A 122 -10.88 -11.72 -6.67
N ASP A 123 -11.64 -12.08 -5.63
CA ASP A 123 -12.96 -11.50 -5.34
C ASP A 123 -13.30 -11.41 -3.83
N GLY A 124 -12.31 -11.58 -2.97
CA GLY A 124 -12.47 -11.64 -1.51
C GLY A 124 -12.64 -13.06 -0.95
N THR A 125 -12.87 -14.07 -1.80
CA THR A 125 -12.95 -15.48 -1.37
C THR A 125 -12.18 -16.46 -2.26
N ASP A 126 -12.11 -16.21 -3.56
CA ASP A 126 -11.47 -17.11 -4.53
C ASP A 126 -10.03 -16.66 -4.82
N TYR A 127 -9.11 -17.60 -4.97
CA TYR A 127 -7.70 -17.32 -5.34
C TYR A 127 -7.38 -17.82 -6.75
N GLU A 128 -8.28 -18.58 -7.34
CA GLU A 128 -8.27 -19.06 -8.72
C GLU A 128 -9.75 -19.18 -9.11
N ALA A 129 -10.08 -19.26 -10.41
CA ALA A 129 -11.45 -19.46 -10.88
C ALA A 129 -12.13 -20.74 -10.33
N SER A 130 -11.40 -21.60 -9.61
CA SER A 130 -11.91 -22.81 -8.97
C SER A 130 -11.59 -22.96 -7.47
N SER A 131 -11.06 -21.91 -6.80
CA SER A 131 -10.61 -21.97 -5.40
C SER A 131 -9.53 -23.04 -5.11
N ASP A 132 -8.95 -23.64 -6.16
CA ASP A 132 -7.98 -24.71 -6.05
C ASP A 132 -6.58 -24.15 -5.85
N LEU A 133 -6.21 -23.97 -4.57
CA LEU A 133 -4.88 -23.49 -4.17
C LEU A 133 -3.76 -24.37 -4.74
N SER A 134 -4.06 -25.63 -5.06
CA SER A 134 -3.13 -26.59 -5.65
C SER A 134 -2.77 -26.26 -7.11
N LYS A 135 -3.48 -25.38 -7.79
CA LYS A 135 -3.13 -24.95 -9.15
C LYS A 135 -2.29 -23.68 -9.21
N LEU A 136 -2.22 -22.94 -8.10
CA LEU A 136 -1.49 -21.69 -8.03
C LEU A 136 0.01 -21.89 -8.20
N ASN A 137 0.61 -21.03 -9.01
CA ASN A 137 2.03 -21.06 -9.34
C ASN A 137 2.54 -19.64 -9.61
N GLU A 138 3.83 -19.50 -9.90
CA GLU A 138 4.48 -18.21 -10.13
C GLU A 138 3.90 -17.42 -11.33
N ALA A 139 3.29 -18.11 -12.29
CA ALA A 139 2.66 -17.51 -13.47
C ALA A 139 1.23 -17.01 -13.17
N SER A 140 0.61 -17.44 -12.07
CA SER A 140 -0.69 -16.93 -11.64
C SER A 140 -0.64 -15.41 -11.44
N THR A 141 -1.66 -14.72 -11.92
CA THR A 141 -1.70 -13.24 -11.98
C THR A 141 -1.75 -12.61 -10.59
N ASN A 142 -2.31 -13.31 -9.61
CA ASN A 142 -2.49 -12.91 -8.23
C ASN A 142 -1.46 -13.51 -7.25
N VAL A 143 -0.38 -14.11 -7.76
CA VAL A 143 0.66 -14.74 -6.94
C VAL A 143 1.98 -13.98 -7.02
N THR A 144 2.59 -13.72 -5.86
CA THR A 144 3.96 -13.21 -5.72
C THR A 144 4.83 -14.23 -4.98
N THR A 145 5.87 -14.73 -5.66
CA THR A 145 6.86 -15.66 -5.08
C THR A 145 7.81 -14.93 -4.13
N PHE A 146 8.20 -15.59 -3.02
CA PHE A 146 9.27 -15.10 -2.17
C PHE A 146 10.61 -15.17 -2.90
N ALA A 147 11.28 -14.03 -2.99
CA ALA A 147 12.61 -13.92 -3.60
C ALA A 147 13.63 -13.45 -2.57
N LYS A 148 14.89 -13.84 -2.77
CA LYS A 148 15.99 -13.38 -1.94
C LYS A 148 16.38 -11.95 -2.35
N VAL A 149 16.16 -10.99 -1.48
CA VAL A 149 16.56 -9.59 -1.64
C VAL A 149 17.63 -9.29 -0.59
N GLY A 150 18.90 -9.39 -0.98
CA GLY A 150 20.02 -9.31 -0.04
C GLY A 150 20.04 -10.49 0.93
N THR A 151 19.92 -10.21 2.23
CA THR A 151 19.87 -11.22 3.30
C THR A 151 18.46 -11.65 3.69
N ALA A 152 17.43 -10.91 3.23
CA ALA A 152 16.04 -11.18 3.53
C ALA A 152 15.35 -11.94 2.38
N THR A 153 14.37 -12.76 2.73
CA THR A 153 13.51 -13.46 1.77
C THR A 153 12.14 -12.81 1.82
N THR A 154 11.74 -12.11 0.77
CA THR A 154 10.55 -11.23 0.79
C THR A 154 9.60 -11.46 -0.36
N ALA A 155 8.32 -11.19 -0.13
CA ALA A 155 7.28 -11.10 -1.15
C ALA A 155 6.43 -9.84 -0.90
N ALA A 156 6.17 -9.06 -1.95
CA ALA A 156 5.44 -7.81 -1.86
C ALA A 156 4.10 -7.85 -2.63
N GLN A 157 3.07 -7.25 -2.06
CA GLN A 157 1.74 -7.09 -2.64
C GLN A 157 1.25 -5.66 -2.44
N THR A 158 0.34 -5.20 -3.29
CA THR A 158 -0.27 -3.87 -3.16
C THR A 158 -1.77 -3.97 -3.38
N PHE A 159 -2.53 -3.46 -2.42
CA PHE A 159 -3.99 -3.45 -2.41
C PHE A 159 -4.50 -2.02 -2.54
N TYR A 160 -5.55 -1.83 -3.34
CA TYR A 160 -6.29 -0.57 -3.41
C TYR A 160 -7.71 -0.83 -2.92
N LEU A 161 -8.10 -0.15 -1.85
CA LEU A 161 -9.37 -0.42 -1.16
C LEU A 161 -10.24 0.82 -1.17
N LYS A 162 -11.45 0.68 -1.71
CA LYS A 162 -12.45 1.75 -1.70
C LYS A 162 -12.91 2.05 -0.27
N LYS A 163 -13.17 3.32 0.03
CA LYS A 163 -13.85 3.71 1.26
C LYS A 163 -15.25 3.11 1.36
N GLY A 164 -15.73 2.88 2.58
CA GLY A 164 -17.12 2.49 2.86
C GLY A 164 -18.13 3.60 2.52
N THR A 165 -19.40 3.21 2.32
CA THR A 165 -20.49 4.11 1.91
C THR A 165 -21.15 4.86 3.08
N ALA A 166 -21.00 4.37 4.32
CA ALA A 166 -21.56 4.95 5.55
C ALA A 166 -20.52 5.10 6.68
N ASN A 167 -19.24 5.24 6.35
CA ASN A 167 -18.21 5.56 7.34
C ASN A 167 -18.37 7.02 7.78
N SER A 168 -19.14 7.26 8.85
CA SER A 168 -19.07 8.52 9.61
C SER A 168 -18.22 8.27 10.85
N ALA A 169 -17.05 8.89 10.94
CA ALA A 169 -16.31 8.85 12.20
C ALA A 169 -17.09 9.57 13.30
N ALA A 170 -17.40 8.86 14.38
CA ALA A 170 -17.75 9.51 15.64
C ALA A 170 -16.44 9.89 16.31
N TYR A 171 -16.09 11.19 16.37
CA TYR A 171 -14.87 11.57 17.08
C TYR A 171 -15.09 11.42 18.58
N LYS A 172 -14.07 10.92 19.27
CA LYS A 172 -14.03 10.78 20.72
C LYS A 172 -12.83 11.48 21.32
N LEU A 173 -12.98 11.87 22.56
CA LEU A 173 -11.95 12.45 23.39
C LEU A 173 -11.07 11.32 23.93
N LEU A 174 -9.76 11.46 23.80
CA LEU A 174 -8.80 10.74 24.63
C LEU A 174 -8.28 11.70 25.70
N VAL A 175 -8.39 11.29 26.96
CA VAL A 175 -7.71 11.93 28.10
C VAL A 175 -6.68 10.94 28.62
N PRO A 176 -5.38 11.11 28.30
CA PRO A 176 -4.39 10.10 28.62
C PRO A 176 -4.28 9.84 30.13
N SER A 177 -4.42 8.59 30.52
CA SER A 177 -4.17 8.17 31.89
C SER A 177 -2.67 8.16 32.20
N ALA A 178 -2.31 8.44 33.45
CA ALA A 178 -0.92 8.38 33.90
C ALA A 178 -0.34 6.95 33.85
N ASP A 179 -1.18 5.91 33.88
CA ASP A 179 -0.77 4.51 33.73
C ASP A 179 -0.86 3.99 32.29
N GLY A 180 -1.31 4.84 31.35
CA GLY A 180 -1.33 4.58 29.91
C GLY A 180 -2.38 3.57 29.43
N LYS A 181 -3.24 3.05 30.31
CA LYS A 181 -4.12 1.91 29.98
C LYS A 181 -5.20 2.25 28.95
N ASN A 182 -5.70 3.49 28.94
CA ASN A 182 -6.67 3.94 27.95
C ASN A 182 -6.03 4.51 26.68
N ASN A 183 -4.71 4.63 26.63
CA ASN A 183 -3.99 5.09 25.43
C ASN A 183 -3.88 4.00 24.36
N ASP A 184 -4.20 2.76 24.72
CA ASP A 184 -3.94 1.57 23.91
C ASP A 184 -5.12 1.24 22.97
N VAL A 185 -5.54 2.25 22.20
CA VAL A 185 -6.47 2.05 21.08
C VAL A 185 -5.61 1.80 19.84
N SER A 186 -5.29 0.52 19.60
CA SER A 186 -4.29 0.06 18.60
C SER A 186 -4.47 0.59 17.17
N TYR A 187 -5.68 1.02 16.82
CA TYR A 187 -6.05 1.55 15.50
C TYR A 187 -6.21 3.08 15.45
N ALA A 188 -6.07 3.77 16.59
CA ALA A 188 -6.39 5.19 16.71
C ALA A 188 -5.20 6.10 16.39
N GLN A 189 -5.51 7.23 15.75
CA GLN A 189 -4.62 8.36 15.63
C GLN A 189 -5.14 9.45 16.55
N PHE A 190 -4.27 9.94 17.42
CA PHE A 190 -4.63 10.91 18.45
C PHE A 190 -4.19 12.31 18.01
N TYR A 191 -5.13 13.20 17.79
CA TYR A 191 -4.85 14.57 17.37
C TYR A 191 -5.04 15.50 18.55
N LYS A 192 -3.96 16.15 19.00
CA LYS A 192 -4.02 17.08 20.13
C LYS A 192 -5.03 18.18 19.84
N LEU A 193 -5.99 18.37 20.74
CA LEU A 193 -6.93 19.47 20.66
C LEU A 193 -6.33 20.71 21.34
N THR A 194 -6.38 21.84 20.66
CA THR A 194 -5.97 23.14 21.18
C THR A 194 -7.18 24.06 21.17
N ALA A 195 -7.55 24.60 22.33
CA ALA A 195 -8.69 25.49 22.42
C ALA A 195 -8.46 26.72 21.52
N LEU A 196 -9.51 27.18 20.83
CA LEU A 196 -9.45 28.43 20.09
C LEU A 196 -9.07 29.58 21.03
N THR A 197 -8.08 30.39 20.63
CA THR A 197 -7.58 31.52 21.41
C THR A 197 -8.70 32.50 21.77
N THR A 198 -9.61 32.72 20.82
CA THR A 198 -10.86 33.46 21.03
C THR A 198 -12.01 32.47 20.86
N GLN A 199 -12.70 32.14 21.94
CA GLN A 199 -13.89 31.30 21.87
C GLN A 199 -15.02 32.05 21.17
N PRO A 200 -15.77 31.40 20.27
CA PRO A 200 -17.01 31.94 19.73
C PRO A 200 -17.99 32.34 20.85
N THR A 201 -18.80 33.35 20.60
CA THR A 201 -19.86 33.82 21.50
C THR A 201 -21.25 33.74 20.89
N ASP A 202 -21.32 33.42 19.60
CA ASP A 202 -22.54 33.30 18.80
C ASP A 202 -22.24 32.49 17.51
N ASP A 203 -23.28 32.22 16.70
CA ASP A 203 -23.14 31.50 15.44
C ASP A 203 -22.26 32.24 14.41
N ALA A 204 -22.23 33.58 14.43
CA ALA A 204 -21.48 34.38 13.47
C ALA A 204 -19.96 34.31 13.72
N THR A 205 -19.56 34.35 14.98
CA THR A 205 -18.18 34.14 15.42
C THR A 205 -17.75 32.69 15.25
N LEU A 206 -18.65 31.73 15.44
CA LEU A 206 -18.40 30.31 15.12
C LEU A 206 -18.19 30.11 13.61
N GLN A 207 -19.02 30.73 12.77
CA GLN A 207 -18.86 30.69 11.31
C GLN A 207 -17.50 31.24 10.87
N THR A 208 -17.00 32.28 11.53
CA THR A 208 -15.66 32.82 11.26
C THR A 208 -14.57 31.80 11.56
N ALA A 209 -14.67 31.07 12.68
CA ALA A 209 -13.73 30.01 13.04
C ALA A 209 -13.79 28.84 12.03
N VAL A 210 -14.99 28.41 11.66
CA VAL A 210 -15.23 27.34 10.67
C VAL A 210 -14.73 27.74 9.28
N ASN A 211 -14.72 29.02 8.93
CA ASN A 211 -14.13 29.47 7.67
C ASN A 211 -12.59 29.40 7.68
N ALA A 212 -11.97 29.49 8.86
CA ALA A 212 -10.51 29.44 9.00
C ALA A 212 -9.98 27.99 8.99
N SER A 213 -10.63 27.09 9.72
CA SER A 213 -10.22 25.68 9.88
C SER A 213 -11.40 24.77 10.24
N ASP A 214 -11.16 23.47 10.29
CA ASP A 214 -12.05 22.54 10.99
C ASP A 214 -12.15 22.95 12.47
N VAL A 215 -13.35 22.82 13.06
CA VAL A 215 -13.61 23.13 14.47
C VAL A 215 -14.11 21.86 15.17
N TYR A 216 -13.49 21.53 16.30
CA TYR A 216 -13.84 20.39 17.13
C TYR A 216 -14.53 20.89 18.39
N VAL A 217 -15.75 20.40 18.66
CA VAL A 217 -16.62 20.89 19.71
C VAL A 217 -16.72 19.82 20.80
N VAL A 218 -16.44 20.21 22.04
CA VAL A 218 -16.55 19.35 23.21
C VAL A 218 -17.44 20.05 24.23
N LEU A 219 -18.37 19.33 24.86
CA LEU A 219 -19.11 19.86 26.00
C LEU A 219 -18.11 20.18 27.12
N THR A 220 -18.09 21.41 27.64
CA THR A 220 -17.05 21.86 28.57
C THR A 220 -16.97 21.00 29.83
N ALA A 221 -18.11 20.50 30.32
CA ALA A 221 -18.18 19.59 31.47
C ALA A 221 -17.51 18.22 31.22
N ASN A 222 -17.34 17.83 29.96
CA ASN A 222 -16.83 16.52 29.54
C ASN A 222 -15.36 16.55 29.12
N ALA A 223 -14.70 17.72 29.13
CA ALA A 223 -13.33 17.87 28.64
C ALA A 223 -12.27 17.07 29.43
N GLY A 224 -12.61 16.55 30.62
CA GLY A 224 -11.74 15.68 31.42
C GLY A 224 -12.11 14.19 31.38
N ASN A 225 -13.11 13.80 30.59
CA ASN A 225 -13.65 12.45 30.57
C ASN A 225 -13.26 11.73 29.29
N ASP A 226 -12.57 10.60 29.44
CA ASP A 226 -12.15 9.76 28.33
C ASP A 226 -13.33 9.10 27.60
N GLY A 227 -13.24 8.99 26.27
CA GLY A 227 -14.26 8.37 25.42
C GLY A 227 -15.48 9.23 25.11
N GLU A 228 -15.52 10.48 25.58
CA GLU A 228 -16.62 11.42 25.33
C GLU A 228 -16.68 11.88 23.87
N THR A 229 -17.87 12.25 23.40
CA THR A 229 -18.08 12.66 22.02
C THR A 229 -17.42 14.00 21.70
N VAL A 230 -16.78 14.06 20.54
CA VAL A 230 -16.27 15.28 19.91
C VAL A 230 -17.06 15.50 18.62
N THR A 231 -17.64 16.68 18.44
CA THR A 231 -18.36 17.02 17.20
C THR A 231 -17.42 17.81 16.29
N LYS A 232 -17.20 17.33 15.06
CA LYS A 232 -16.44 18.07 14.05
C LYS A 232 -17.36 18.92 13.19
N ILE A 233 -17.02 20.20 13.03
CA ILE A 233 -17.61 21.10 12.04
C ILE A 233 -16.55 21.33 10.96
N GLU A 234 -16.81 20.86 9.75
CA GLU A 234 -15.85 20.94 8.65
C GLU A 234 -15.65 22.37 8.16
N LYS A 235 -14.41 22.69 7.80
CA LYS A 235 -14.05 24.00 7.25
C LYS A 235 -14.93 24.37 6.06
N GLY A 236 -15.43 25.60 6.07
CA GLY A 236 -16.23 26.16 4.97
C GLY A 236 -17.66 25.62 4.88
N THR A 237 -18.11 24.85 5.88
CA THR A 237 -19.54 24.56 6.04
C THR A 237 -20.29 25.78 6.57
N THR A 238 -21.56 25.89 6.20
CA THR A 238 -22.45 26.90 6.77
C THR A 238 -22.90 26.45 8.16
N VAL A 239 -22.61 27.25 9.17
CA VAL A 239 -23.08 27.08 10.55
C VAL A 239 -24.58 27.38 10.57
N ALA A 240 -25.39 26.39 10.94
CA ALA A 240 -26.83 26.57 11.06
C ALA A 240 -27.17 27.43 12.29
N ASN A 241 -28.31 28.12 12.26
CA ASN A 241 -28.79 28.87 13.43
C ASN A 241 -28.89 27.96 14.65
N SER A 242 -28.43 28.45 15.81
CA SER A 242 -28.38 27.75 17.10
C SER A 242 -27.41 26.56 17.16
N THR A 243 -26.36 26.55 16.31
CA THR A 243 -25.26 25.57 16.43
C THR A 243 -24.33 25.92 17.58
N PHE A 244 -24.15 27.21 17.85
CA PHE A 244 -23.38 27.71 18.99
C PHE A 244 -24.07 27.41 20.32
N ALA A 245 -23.29 26.93 21.29
CA ALA A 245 -23.72 26.81 22.67
C ALA A 245 -22.58 27.21 23.62
N GLY A 246 -22.85 28.15 24.53
CA GLY A 246 -21.87 28.63 25.51
C GLY A 246 -21.44 27.57 26.56
N THR A 247 -22.08 26.40 26.57
CA THR A 247 -21.69 25.24 27.36
C THR A 247 -20.58 24.41 26.71
N ASN A 248 -20.20 24.73 25.48
CA ASN A 248 -19.17 24.02 24.72
C ASN A 248 -17.85 24.78 24.74
N THR A 249 -16.75 24.03 24.62
CA THR A 249 -15.44 24.58 24.27
C THR A 249 -15.11 24.16 22.84
N TYR A 250 -14.58 25.11 22.07
CA TYR A 250 -14.25 24.94 20.66
C TYR A 250 -12.73 24.86 20.48
N TYR A 251 -12.29 23.88 19.71
CA TYR A 251 -10.89 23.53 19.53
C TYR A 251 -10.52 23.47 18.05
N THR A 252 -9.24 23.65 17.75
CA THR A 252 -8.60 23.08 16.57
C THR A 252 -7.89 21.79 16.93
N ALA A 253 -7.73 20.91 15.95
CA ALA A 253 -6.87 19.74 16.09
C ALA A 253 -5.49 20.04 15.50
N ALA A 254 -4.45 19.44 16.09
CA ALA A 254 -3.13 19.42 15.49
C ALA A 254 -3.17 18.82 14.07
N ASN A 255 -2.34 19.33 13.17
CA ASN A 255 -2.25 18.79 11.81
C ASN A 255 -1.62 17.38 11.78
N ALA A 256 -0.80 17.06 12.79
CA ALA A 256 -0.15 15.77 12.95
C ALA A 256 -0.75 15.02 14.15
N ALA A 257 -0.89 13.70 13.99
CA ALA A 257 -1.19 12.80 15.09
C ALA A 257 -0.02 12.77 16.08
N THR A 258 -0.34 12.64 17.36
CA THR A 258 0.61 12.43 18.45
C THR A 258 0.83 10.93 18.61
N PRO A 259 2.07 10.43 18.52
CA PRO A 259 2.39 9.04 18.80
C PRO A 259 1.93 8.64 20.21
N VAL A 260 1.52 7.38 20.40
CA VAL A 260 1.06 6.87 21.71
C VAL A 260 2.08 7.12 22.82
N ALA A 261 3.37 6.94 22.50
CA ALA A 261 4.48 7.17 23.42
C ALA A 261 4.65 8.64 23.84
N ASP A 262 4.12 9.58 23.06
CA ASP A 262 4.26 11.03 23.27
C ASP A 262 2.99 11.68 23.85
N LEU A 263 1.96 10.88 24.14
CA LEU A 263 0.73 11.36 24.76
C LEU A 263 1.01 11.89 26.17
N LYS A 264 0.45 13.06 26.49
CA LYS A 264 0.66 13.73 27.77
C LYS A 264 -0.65 13.79 28.56
N ALA A 265 -0.61 13.39 29.83
CA ALA A 265 -1.77 13.41 30.72
C ALA A 265 -2.39 14.81 30.94
N ALA A 266 -1.65 15.89 30.64
CA ALA A 266 -2.15 17.26 30.73
C ALA A 266 -2.87 17.74 29.46
N ASP A 267 -2.77 16.98 28.36
CA ASP A 267 -3.33 17.32 27.07
C ASP A 267 -4.58 16.47 26.79
N ILE A 268 -5.44 16.97 25.91
CA ILE A 268 -6.59 16.22 25.39
C ILE A 268 -6.43 16.01 23.89
N TYR A 269 -6.94 14.89 23.41
CA TYR A 269 -6.80 14.48 22.02
C TYR A 269 -8.16 14.08 21.47
N ALA A 270 -8.37 14.29 20.18
CA ALA A 270 -9.46 13.66 19.45
C ALA A 270 -8.92 12.45 18.71
N TYR A 271 -9.68 11.36 18.72
CA TYR A 271 -9.47 10.24 17.83
C TYR A 271 -10.81 9.84 17.21
N GLY A 272 -10.80 9.32 15.99
CA GLY A 272 -12.03 8.75 15.44
C GLY A 272 -12.44 7.49 16.21
N GLU A 273 -13.71 7.23 16.40
CA GLU A 273 -14.26 5.92 16.64
C GLU A 273 -15.21 5.63 15.50
N LEU A 274 -15.03 4.48 14.84
CA LEU A 274 -15.95 4.08 13.79
C LEU A 274 -16.78 2.94 14.33
N THR A 275 -18.08 3.18 14.45
CA THR A 275 -19.08 2.12 14.53
C THR A 275 -19.08 1.41 13.18
N LYS A 276 -18.84 0.09 13.21
CA LYS A 276 -18.81 -0.78 12.03
C LYS A 276 -20.21 -0.80 11.39
N GLU A 277 -20.52 0.09 10.45
CA GLU A 277 -21.87 0.14 9.85
C GLU A 277 -21.94 0.14 8.32
N SER A 278 -20.83 0.04 7.59
CA SER A 278 -20.87 -0.44 6.19
C SER A 278 -19.48 -0.82 5.71
N ALA A 279 -19.30 -2.05 5.23
CA ALA A 279 -18.01 -2.49 4.68
C ALA A 279 -17.51 -1.55 3.57
N GLY A 280 -16.24 -1.13 3.66
CA GLY A 280 -15.49 -0.69 2.48
C GLY A 280 -15.18 -1.89 1.58
N ALA A 281 -14.29 -1.71 0.61
CA ALA A 281 -13.77 -2.88 -0.11
C ALA A 281 -12.93 -3.73 0.84
N ASP A 282 -13.23 -5.02 0.89
CA ASP A 282 -12.41 -6.03 1.56
C ASP A 282 -11.49 -6.68 0.53
N ALA A 283 -10.27 -6.98 0.94
CA ALA A 283 -9.35 -7.82 0.21
C ALA A 283 -8.82 -8.92 1.13
N ALA A 284 -8.21 -9.94 0.57
CA ALA A 284 -7.61 -11.00 1.34
C ALA A 284 -6.34 -11.51 0.66
N PHE A 285 -5.43 -12.05 1.44
CA PHE A 285 -4.29 -12.82 0.92
C PHE A 285 -4.01 -14.04 1.79
N ARG A 286 -3.28 -15.01 1.23
CA ARG A 286 -2.84 -16.22 1.91
C ARG A 286 -1.42 -16.56 1.51
N TYR A 287 -0.69 -17.23 2.38
CA TYR A 287 0.57 -17.87 2.02
C TYR A 287 0.30 -19.22 1.40
N ILE A 288 1.03 -19.53 0.33
CA ILE A 288 0.98 -20.81 -0.36
C ILE A 288 2.41 -21.31 -0.60
N GLY A 289 2.60 -22.61 -0.76
CA GLY A 289 3.90 -23.17 -1.01
C GLY A 289 3.90 -24.65 -1.37
N ALA A 290 5.07 -25.13 -1.78
CA ALA A 290 5.34 -26.53 -2.04
C ALA A 290 6.68 -26.91 -1.41
N LEU A 291 6.73 -28.09 -0.79
CA LEU A 291 7.91 -28.64 -0.14
C LEU A 291 8.40 -29.90 -0.86
N SER A 292 9.70 -30.03 -1.02
CA SER A 292 10.29 -31.20 -1.67
C SER A 292 10.11 -32.44 -0.79
N SER A 293 9.71 -33.54 -1.43
CA SER A 293 9.60 -34.87 -0.80
C SER A 293 10.96 -35.53 -0.54
N ASN A 294 12.06 -34.97 -1.04
CA ASN A 294 13.40 -35.52 -0.84
C ASN A 294 14.00 -35.20 0.54
N LYS A 295 13.39 -34.26 1.26
CA LYS A 295 13.70 -34.00 2.67
C LYS A 295 12.70 -34.78 3.52
N GLU A 296 13.20 -35.71 4.31
CA GLU A 296 12.38 -36.67 5.07
C GLU A 296 11.56 -36.02 6.19
N VAL A 297 12.07 -34.94 6.79
CA VAL A 297 11.40 -34.22 7.88
C VAL A 297 11.48 -32.72 7.66
N TRP A 298 10.31 -32.07 7.69
CA TRP A 298 10.15 -30.63 7.74
C TRP A 298 9.70 -30.23 9.14
N ASP A 299 10.33 -29.22 9.73
CA ASP A 299 9.99 -28.74 11.07
C ASP A 299 10.00 -27.20 11.18
N SER A 300 9.71 -26.69 12.37
CA SER A 300 9.65 -25.25 12.65
C SER A 300 11.00 -24.54 12.54
N ALA A 301 12.13 -25.24 12.47
CA ALA A 301 13.44 -24.65 12.21
C ALA A 301 13.70 -24.42 10.71
N ASP A 302 12.97 -25.14 9.83
CA ASP A 302 13.09 -24.98 8.37
C ASP A 302 12.38 -23.71 7.87
N VAL A 303 11.18 -23.42 8.37
CA VAL A 303 10.44 -22.17 8.13
C VAL A 303 9.85 -21.70 9.46
N SER A 304 10.56 -20.80 10.13
CA SER A 304 10.25 -20.45 11.53
C SER A 304 9.17 -19.38 11.69
N LYS A 305 9.14 -18.39 10.79
CA LYS A 305 8.15 -17.31 10.82
C LYS A 305 7.99 -16.63 9.47
N ILE A 306 6.81 -16.06 9.26
CA ILE A 306 6.57 -15.04 8.24
C ILE A 306 6.14 -13.76 8.97
N SER A 307 6.99 -12.73 8.88
CA SER A 307 6.71 -11.40 9.41
C SER A 307 6.05 -10.54 8.33
N ILE A 308 4.99 -9.81 8.69
CA ILE A 308 4.22 -9.00 7.74
C ILE A 308 4.46 -7.53 8.09
N ALA A 309 5.06 -6.80 7.16
CA ALA A 309 5.14 -5.34 7.23
C ALA A 309 4.14 -4.74 6.24
N TYR A 310 3.56 -3.59 6.57
CA TYR A 310 2.65 -2.89 5.67
C TYR A 310 2.86 -1.38 5.68
N THR A 311 2.51 -0.75 4.56
CA THR A 311 2.49 0.71 4.41
C THR A 311 1.12 1.12 3.85
N ILE A 312 0.46 2.09 4.48
CA ILE A 312 -0.89 2.52 4.13
C ILE A 312 -0.85 3.98 3.70
N GLN A 313 -1.47 4.29 2.56
CA GLN A 313 -1.55 5.62 1.99
C GLN A 313 -3.00 5.95 1.62
N GLY A 314 -3.50 7.11 2.03
CA GLY A 314 -4.81 7.61 1.61
C GLY A 314 -4.75 8.14 0.18
N LEU A 315 -5.81 7.91 -0.60
CA LEU A 315 -5.88 8.28 -2.01
C LEU A 315 -7.05 9.23 -2.29
N PRO A 316 -6.82 10.30 -3.07
CA PRO A 316 -7.90 11.04 -3.72
C PRO A 316 -8.73 10.13 -4.63
N GLN A 317 -10.02 10.46 -4.82
CA GLN A 317 -10.92 9.69 -5.68
C GLN A 317 -10.38 9.56 -7.11
N SER A 318 -9.84 10.64 -7.69
CA SER A 318 -9.26 10.64 -9.03
C SER A 318 -8.04 9.72 -9.16
N THR A 319 -7.18 9.65 -8.15
CA THR A 319 -6.03 8.74 -8.11
C THR A 319 -6.48 7.28 -7.99
N TYR A 320 -7.52 7.04 -7.19
CA TYR A 320 -8.12 5.72 -7.07
C TYR A 320 -8.76 5.24 -8.40
N ASP A 321 -9.54 6.10 -9.05
CA ASP A 321 -10.20 5.78 -10.33
C ASP A 321 -9.18 5.57 -11.45
N ALA A 322 -8.10 6.36 -11.49
CA ALA A 322 -7.00 6.18 -12.44
C ALA A 322 -6.28 4.84 -12.23
N ALA A 323 -6.11 4.41 -10.98
CA ALA A 323 -5.51 3.11 -10.67
C ALA A 323 -6.41 1.95 -11.14
N LEU A 324 -7.74 2.10 -11.09
CA LEU A 324 -8.70 1.08 -11.57
C LEU A 324 -8.82 1.00 -13.10
N ALA A 325 -8.50 2.07 -13.83
CA ALA A 325 -8.68 2.18 -15.28
C ALA A 325 -7.45 1.77 -16.12
N ASP A 326 -6.37 1.27 -15.48
CA ASP A 326 -5.18 0.80 -16.20
C ASP A 326 -5.48 -0.49 -17.00
N ALA A 327 -4.68 -0.76 -18.04
CA ALA A 327 -4.88 -1.86 -19.00
C ALA A 327 -4.80 -3.26 -18.38
N ASP A 328 -4.19 -3.36 -17.20
CA ASP A 328 -4.26 -4.50 -16.28
C ASP A 328 -5.11 -4.05 -15.08
N PRO A 329 -6.45 -4.20 -15.11
CA PRO A 329 -7.31 -3.69 -14.06
C PRO A 329 -6.92 -4.32 -12.72
N ILE A 330 -7.06 -3.54 -11.64
CA ILE A 330 -6.84 -4.01 -10.27
C ILE A 330 -7.83 -5.14 -9.98
N ASN A 331 -7.38 -6.38 -10.18
CA ASN A 331 -8.04 -7.55 -9.64
C ASN A 331 -7.56 -7.69 -8.20
N TYR A 332 -8.32 -7.07 -7.29
CA TYR A 332 -8.32 -7.28 -5.84
C TYR A 332 -6.96 -7.73 -5.24
N GLY A 333 -5.97 -6.84 -5.26
CA GLY A 333 -4.88 -6.94 -4.28
C GLY A 333 -3.49 -7.33 -4.74
N LEU A 334 -3.26 -7.57 -6.04
CA LEU A 334 -1.90 -7.65 -6.55
C LEU A 334 -1.63 -6.68 -7.69
N TYR A 335 -1.03 -5.54 -7.36
CA TYR A 335 -0.11 -4.88 -8.28
C TYR A 335 1.23 -5.61 -8.21
N LYS A 336 1.53 -6.48 -9.18
CA LYS A 336 2.94 -6.79 -9.46
C LYS A 336 3.52 -5.45 -9.90
N GLU A 337 4.52 -4.94 -9.18
CA GLU A 337 5.21 -3.71 -9.57
C GLU A 337 5.55 -3.84 -11.06
N LYS A 338 4.89 -3.01 -11.88
CA LYS A 338 5.14 -3.04 -13.32
C LYS A 338 6.58 -2.60 -13.45
N LEU A 339 7.47 -3.55 -13.77
CA LEU A 339 8.79 -3.22 -14.27
C LEU A 339 8.54 -2.28 -15.45
N THR A 340 8.72 -0.98 -15.24
CA THR A 340 8.55 0.01 -16.29
C THR A 340 9.68 -0.22 -17.25
N ALA A 341 9.38 -0.41 -18.53
CA ALA A 341 10.44 -0.43 -19.52
C ALA A 341 10.83 1.03 -19.82
N VAL A 342 12.12 1.28 -19.95
CA VAL A 342 12.70 2.60 -20.22
C VAL A 342 13.40 2.52 -21.56
N TYR A 343 13.13 3.51 -22.41
CA TYR A 343 13.90 3.75 -23.61
C TYR A 343 15.10 4.63 -23.25
N SER A 344 16.30 4.19 -23.59
CA SER A 344 17.53 4.96 -23.36
C SER A 344 18.44 4.93 -24.57
N VAL A 345 19.23 5.99 -24.73
CA VAL A 345 20.31 6.06 -25.70
C VAL A 345 21.63 5.99 -24.95
N VAL A 346 22.36 4.90 -25.12
CA VAL A 346 23.64 4.67 -24.43
C VAL A 346 24.71 4.42 -25.49
N SER A 347 25.72 5.30 -25.53
CA SER A 347 26.83 5.23 -26.48
C SER A 347 26.38 5.14 -27.94
N GLY A 348 25.32 5.86 -28.30
CA GLY A 348 24.76 5.89 -29.67
C GLY A 348 23.90 4.67 -30.04
N ALA A 349 23.69 3.72 -29.13
CA ALA A 349 22.76 2.61 -29.31
C ALA A 349 21.45 2.84 -28.56
N TYR A 350 20.36 2.31 -29.12
CA TYR A 350 19.00 2.47 -28.64
C TYR A 350 18.60 1.23 -27.84
N TRP A 351 18.23 1.43 -26.57
CA TRP A 351 18.01 0.36 -25.63
C TRP A 351 16.62 0.44 -25.01
N ILE A 352 16.01 -0.73 -24.80
CA ILE A 352 14.86 -0.91 -23.94
C ILE A 352 15.30 -1.79 -22.78
N THR A 353 15.10 -1.31 -21.56
CA THR A 353 15.48 -2.01 -20.31
C THR A 353 14.39 -1.85 -19.27
N PRO A 354 14.26 -2.75 -18.28
CA PRO A 354 13.51 -2.44 -17.07
C PRO A 354 14.13 -1.25 -16.34
N ASP A 355 13.28 -0.43 -15.71
CA ASP A 355 13.67 0.65 -14.82
C ASP A 355 14.44 0.04 -13.63
N GLY A 356 15.57 0.65 -13.24
CA GLY A 356 16.45 0.07 -12.22
C GLY A 356 17.56 -0.90 -12.69
N LYS A 357 17.79 -1.03 -14.01
CA LYS A 357 19.03 -1.54 -14.67
C LYS A 357 19.33 -3.05 -14.66
N THR A 358 18.57 -3.91 -13.98
CA THR A 358 18.67 -5.36 -14.21
C THR A 358 17.84 -5.72 -15.44
N GLY A 359 18.45 -6.16 -16.54
CA GLY A 359 17.73 -6.44 -17.80
C GLY A 359 16.60 -7.46 -17.67
N PHE A 360 15.80 -7.62 -18.73
CA PHE A 360 14.72 -8.60 -18.79
C PHE A 360 15.25 -10.03 -18.62
N SER A 361 14.46 -10.88 -17.97
CA SER A 361 14.79 -12.29 -17.71
C SER A 361 14.68 -13.19 -18.94
N ALA A 362 14.03 -12.73 -20.01
CA ALA A 362 13.87 -13.44 -21.26
C ALA A 362 13.72 -12.47 -22.44
N ALA A 363 13.90 -12.99 -23.65
CA ALA A 363 13.61 -12.25 -24.88
C ALA A 363 12.10 -11.95 -24.97
N PRO A 364 11.72 -10.82 -25.60
CA PRO A 364 10.31 -10.53 -25.83
C PRO A 364 9.68 -11.54 -26.80
N THR A 365 8.49 -12.02 -26.45
CA THR A 365 7.64 -12.84 -27.34
C THR A 365 6.97 -12.00 -28.42
N SER A 366 6.80 -10.69 -28.18
CA SER A 366 6.40 -9.72 -29.19
C SER A 366 6.98 -8.34 -28.89
N LEU A 367 7.22 -7.55 -29.94
CA LEU A 367 7.61 -6.15 -29.86
C LEU A 367 6.93 -5.39 -30.99
N THR A 368 6.22 -4.32 -30.67
CA THR A 368 5.65 -3.38 -31.64
C THR A 368 6.15 -1.97 -31.36
N ILE A 369 6.29 -1.17 -32.41
CA ILE A 369 6.56 0.26 -32.32
C ILE A 369 5.50 0.94 -33.20
N ASP A 370 4.69 1.81 -32.61
CA ASP A 370 3.59 2.49 -33.35
C ASP A 370 2.63 1.49 -34.03
N ASN A 371 2.29 0.41 -33.33
CA ASN A 371 1.51 -0.73 -33.83
C ASN A 371 2.13 -1.52 -34.98
N VAL A 372 3.41 -1.30 -35.31
CA VAL A 372 4.15 -2.09 -36.30
C VAL A 372 4.97 -3.17 -35.60
N THR A 373 4.70 -4.44 -35.91
CA THR A 373 5.44 -5.60 -35.40
C THR A 373 6.91 -5.55 -35.82
N LYS A 374 7.80 -5.83 -34.87
CA LYS A 374 9.24 -5.90 -35.04
C LYS A 374 9.73 -7.33 -34.88
N THR A 375 10.74 -7.69 -35.66
CA THR A 375 11.28 -9.04 -35.77
C THR A 375 12.64 -9.14 -35.09
N ALA A 376 12.81 -10.15 -34.22
CA ALA A 376 14.08 -10.45 -33.59
C ALA A 376 15.15 -10.78 -34.65
N GLY A 377 16.38 -10.30 -34.47
CA GLY A 377 17.47 -10.48 -35.41
C GLY A 377 17.42 -9.55 -36.63
N THR A 378 16.27 -8.97 -36.97
CA THR A 378 16.13 -7.96 -38.04
C THR A 378 16.03 -6.55 -37.46
N ASP A 379 15.06 -6.29 -36.59
CA ASP A 379 14.74 -4.98 -36.03
C ASP A 379 15.36 -4.74 -34.65
N TYR A 380 15.56 -5.82 -33.88
CA TYR A 380 16.14 -5.75 -32.54
C TYR A 380 16.95 -7.00 -32.20
N THR A 381 17.84 -6.89 -31.21
CA THR A 381 18.55 -8.03 -30.59
C THR A 381 18.28 -8.08 -29.09
N PHE A 382 18.16 -9.30 -28.54
CA PHE A 382 18.11 -9.53 -27.11
C PHE A 382 19.51 -9.92 -26.63
N GLU A 383 20.12 -9.05 -25.82
CA GLU A 383 21.48 -9.24 -25.34
C GLU A 383 21.51 -10.07 -24.05
N LYS A 384 22.64 -10.75 -23.79
CA LYS A 384 22.83 -11.59 -22.60
C LYS A 384 22.64 -10.87 -21.26
N SER A 385 22.76 -9.54 -21.25
CA SER A 385 22.47 -8.69 -20.09
C SER A 385 20.98 -8.51 -19.80
N GLY A 386 20.10 -9.09 -20.63
CA GLY A 386 18.66 -8.89 -20.59
C GLY A 386 18.21 -7.59 -21.27
N TRP A 387 19.10 -6.89 -21.97
CA TRP A 387 18.79 -5.62 -22.62
C TRP A 387 18.31 -5.86 -24.05
N ILE A 388 17.31 -5.10 -24.50
CA ILE A 388 16.83 -5.16 -25.88
C ILE A 388 17.47 -4.00 -26.63
N LYS A 389 18.30 -4.32 -27.63
CA LYS A 389 18.90 -3.33 -28.52
C LYS A 389 18.05 -3.15 -29.75
N LEU A 390 17.56 -1.95 -30.02
CA LEU A 390 16.92 -1.63 -31.29
C LEU A 390 18.00 -1.30 -32.33
N LYS A 391 17.82 -1.78 -33.57
CA LYS A 391 18.75 -1.48 -34.66
C LYS A 391 18.55 -0.09 -35.25
N GLU A 392 17.35 0.47 -35.09
CA GLU A 392 17.00 1.80 -35.56
C GLU A 392 16.35 2.62 -34.43
N ALA A 393 16.51 3.94 -34.51
CA ALA A 393 15.86 4.86 -33.58
C ALA A 393 14.35 4.90 -33.87
N PRO A 394 13.48 4.68 -32.87
CA PRO A 394 12.07 4.98 -33.03
C PRO A 394 11.87 6.50 -33.15
N ALA A 395 10.85 6.93 -33.89
CA ALA A 395 10.48 8.34 -33.93
C ALA A 395 10.07 8.84 -32.53
N ALA A 396 10.25 10.14 -32.27
CA ALA A 396 9.91 10.76 -31.00
C ALA A 396 8.40 10.67 -30.70
N GLY A 397 8.05 10.47 -29.42
CA GLY A 397 6.66 10.34 -28.96
C GLY A 397 5.94 9.05 -29.41
N LYS A 398 6.67 8.06 -29.95
CA LYS A 398 6.09 6.78 -30.35
C LYS A 398 6.03 5.81 -29.18
N GLU A 399 4.92 5.09 -29.11
CA GLU A 399 4.72 4.01 -28.16
C GLU A 399 5.43 2.74 -28.67
N ILE A 400 6.24 2.15 -27.79
CA ILE A 400 6.85 0.84 -27.93
C ILE A 400 6.10 -0.08 -26.96
N VAL A 401 5.56 -1.17 -27.49
CA VAL A 401 4.90 -2.21 -26.68
C VAL A 401 5.68 -3.49 -26.84
N LEU A 402 6.03 -4.14 -25.73
CA LEU A 402 6.68 -5.44 -25.76
C LEU A 402 6.06 -6.39 -24.75
N VAL A 403 6.03 -7.68 -25.10
CA VAL A 403 5.57 -8.74 -24.20
C VAL A 403 6.75 -9.61 -23.84
N VAL A 404 7.07 -9.74 -22.55
CA VAL A 404 8.14 -10.61 -22.04
C VAL A 404 7.53 -11.52 -21.00
N ASN A 405 7.64 -12.85 -21.18
CA ASN A 405 7.04 -13.84 -20.28
C ASN A 405 5.56 -13.56 -19.97
N GLY A 406 4.77 -13.18 -20.99
CA GLY A 406 3.35 -12.85 -20.85
C GLY A 406 3.04 -11.50 -20.19
N THR A 407 4.04 -10.74 -19.76
CA THR A 407 3.86 -9.39 -19.18
C THR A 407 3.99 -8.33 -20.27
N THR A 408 3.05 -7.39 -20.35
CA THR A 408 3.06 -6.29 -21.33
C THR A 408 3.72 -5.04 -20.76
N TYR A 409 4.74 -4.56 -21.46
CA TYR A 409 5.47 -3.33 -21.16
C TYR A 409 5.15 -2.28 -22.21
N LYS A 410 5.00 -1.02 -21.76
CA LYS A 410 4.78 0.13 -22.63
C LYS A 410 5.83 1.20 -22.34
N VAL A 411 6.42 1.74 -23.40
CA VAL A 411 7.45 2.79 -23.33
C VAL A 411 7.13 3.86 -24.35
N THR A 412 7.15 5.12 -23.95
CA THR A 412 7.04 6.24 -24.89
C THR A 412 8.43 6.80 -25.15
N THR A 413 8.82 6.92 -26.42
CA THR A 413 10.08 7.58 -26.76
C THR A 413 10.03 9.06 -26.39
N PRO A 414 11.12 9.64 -25.85
CA PRO A 414 11.16 11.04 -25.45
C PRO A 414 10.78 11.97 -26.61
N THR A 415 9.90 12.92 -26.34
CA THR A 415 9.68 14.08 -27.21
C THR A 415 10.79 15.09 -26.92
N SER A 416 11.59 15.42 -27.94
CA SER A 416 12.66 16.41 -27.88
C SER A 416 12.18 17.80 -27.48
#